data_AF-A0A644WVZ5-F1
#
_entry.id   AF-A0A644WVZ5-F1
#
_cell.length_a   1.000
_cell.length_b   1.000
_cell.length_c   1.000
_cell.angle_alpha   90.00
_cell.angle_beta   90.00
_cell.angle_gamma   90.00
#
_symmetry.space_group_name_H-M   'P 1'
#
loop_
_entity.id
_entity.type
_entity.pdbx_description
1 polymer ?
#
loop_
_entity_poly.entity_id
_entity_poly.type
_entity_poly.pdbx_seq_one_letter_code
_entity_poly.pdbx_strand_id
1 'polypeptide(L)'
;MIDKKYFFVFVCVFILFAGLLIGSNTVSAANYKIIDKGDNHLVYKNSWKSYYNGKTVVSVYKMYVKYPNKSKYEVYLNNKVYLTKISKTKLRTTVVSYQTKYNPYSKYTDYISTKLSAKSYYDKHYKKSFRNPGA
;
A
#
# COMPACT_ATOMS: atom_id res chain seq x y z
N MET A 1 -17.31 -59.73 -36.64
CA MET A 1 -16.88 -58.38 -37.08
C MET A 1 -18.02 -57.44 -36.77
N ILE A 2 -17.82 -56.48 -35.85
CA ILE A 2 -18.80 -55.39 -35.68
C ILE A 2 -18.91 -54.70 -37.04
N ASP A 3 -20.13 -54.61 -37.56
CA ASP A 3 -20.39 -53.98 -38.86
C ASP A 3 -19.81 -52.56 -38.81
N LYS A 4 -18.86 -52.25 -39.72
CA LYS A 4 -18.14 -50.95 -39.72
C LYS A 4 -19.10 -49.76 -39.76
N LYS A 5 -20.32 -49.98 -40.25
CA LYS A 5 -21.43 -49.03 -40.29
C LYS A 5 -21.89 -48.56 -38.90
N TYR A 6 -21.87 -49.43 -37.89
CA TYR A 6 -22.30 -49.07 -36.53
C TYR A 6 -21.16 -48.57 -35.65
N PHE A 7 -19.91 -48.96 -35.94
CA PHE A 7 -18.74 -48.49 -35.19
C PHE A 7 -18.60 -46.97 -35.21
N PHE A 8 -18.80 -46.35 -36.39
CA PHE A 8 -18.73 -44.89 -36.53
C PHE A 8 -19.79 -44.18 -35.68
N VAL A 9 -21.02 -44.71 -35.66
CA VAL A 9 -22.13 -44.15 -34.87
C VAL A 9 -21.81 -44.20 -33.38
N PHE A 10 -21.29 -45.33 -32.89
CA PHE A 10 -20.89 -45.45 -31.49
C PHE A 10 -19.78 -44.48 -31.09
N VAL A 11 -18.78 -44.27 -31.96
CA VAL A 11 -17.70 -43.30 -31.71
C VAL A 11 -18.24 -41.87 -31.68
N CYS A 12 -19.13 -41.49 -32.60
CA CYS A 12 -19.76 -40.17 -32.60
C CYS A 12 -20.57 -39.92 -31.32
N VAL A 13 -21.36 -40.89 -30.88
CA VAL A 13 -22.13 -40.79 -29.62
C VAL A 13 -21.19 -40.66 -28.43
N PHE A 14 -20.09 -41.40 -28.41
CA PHE A 14 -19.12 -41.34 -27.31
C PHE A 14 -18.40 -39.98 -27.24
N ILE A 15 -18.03 -39.40 -28.38
CA ILE A 15 -17.40 -38.06 -28.45
C ILE A 15 -18.38 -36.97 -27.98
N LEU A 16 -19.65 -37.04 -28.41
CA LEU A 16 -20.68 -36.09 -27.97
C LEU A 16 -20.94 -36.19 -26.45
N PHE A 17 -20.96 -37.41 -25.91
CA PHE A 17 -21.13 -37.63 -24.47
C PHE A 17 -19.92 -37.13 -23.66
N ALA A 18 -18.70 -37.35 -24.15
CA ALA A 18 -17.49 -36.80 -23.55
C ALA A 18 -17.47 -35.26 -23.58
N GLY A 19 -17.92 -34.64 -24.68
CA GLY A 19 -18.05 -33.19 -24.79
C GLY A 19 -19.04 -32.58 -23.78
N LEU A 20 -20.18 -33.26 -23.53
CA LEU A 20 -21.17 -32.86 -22.53
C LEU A 20 -20.60 -32.95 -21.09
N LEU A 21 -19.84 -34.00 -20.79
CA LEU A 21 -19.19 -34.15 -19.48
C LEU A 21 -18.15 -33.05 -19.22
N ILE A 22 -17.35 -32.67 -20.23
CA ILE A 22 -16.35 -31.60 -20.09
C ILE A 22 -17.02 -30.23 -19.97
N GLY A 23 -18.07 -29.95 -20.76
CA GLY A 23 -18.83 -28.69 -20.71
C GLY A 23 -19.58 -28.48 -19.38
N SER A 24 -19.99 -29.56 -18.70
CA SER A 24 -20.66 -29.48 -17.41
C SER A 24 -19.74 -29.03 -16.25
N ASN A 25 -18.42 -29.19 -16.41
CA ASN A 25 -17.42 -28.78 -15.41
C ASN A 25 -16.66 -27.50 -15.77
N THR A 26 -16.93 -26.89 -16.93
CA THR A 26 -16.41 -25.55 -17.21
C THR A 26 -17.13 -24.52 -16.36
N VAL A 27 -16.45 -24.05 -15.32
CA VAL A 27 -16.81 -22.90 -14.48
C VAL A 27 -16.82 -21.65 -15.37
N SER A 28 -17.90 -21.44 -16.12
CA SER A 28 -18.08 -20.24 -16.94
C SER A 28 -18.29 -19.05 -16.03
N ALA A 29 -17.34 -18.12 -16.00
CA ALA A 29 -17.42 -16.87 -15.24
C ALA A 29 -18.69 -16.05 -15.55
N ALA A 30 -19.35 -16.29 -16.69
CA ALA A 30 -20.60 -15.63 -17.08
C ALA A 30 -21.83 -16.03 -16.25
N ASN A 31 -21.82 -17.20 -15.61
CA ASN A 31 -22.94 -17.68 -14.78
C ASN A 31 -22.82 -17.29 -13.30
N TYR A 32 -21.70 -16.69 -12.90
CA TYR A 32 -21.47 -16.27 -11.52
C TYR A 32 -21.86 -14.80 -11.35
N LYS A 33 -22.65 -14.52 -10.30
CA LYS A 33 -22.94 -13.15 -9.90
C LYS A 33 -21.64 -12.52 -9.40
N ILE A 34 -21.27 -11.37 -9.96
CA ILE A 34 -20.14 -10.60 -9.45
C ILE A 34 -20.46 -10.16 -8.01
N ILE A 35 -19.72 -10.70 -7.03
CA ILE A 35 -19.89 -10.37 -5.60
C ILE A 35 -18.95 -9.26 -5.15
N ASP A 36 -17.86 -9.01 -5.88
CA ASP A 36 -16.90 -7.95 -5.60
C ASP A 36 -16.24 -7.48 -6.91
N LYS A 37 -16.11 -6.16 -7.08
CA LYS A 37 -15.33 -5.53 -8.16
C LYS A 37 -14.30 -4.65 -7.48
N GLY A 38 -13.06 -5.10 -7.44
CA GLY A 38 -11.95 -4.35 -6.84
C GLY A 38 -11.49 -3.19 -7.73
N ASP A 39 -12.25 -2.08 -7.78
CA ASP A 39 -11.75 -0.81 -8.33
C ASP A 39 -11.15 0.05 -7.21
N ASN A 40 -9.82 0.04 -7.13
CA ASN A 40 -9.05 0.80 -6.14
C ASN A 40 -8.80 2.24 -6.60
N HIS A 41 -9.85 3.05 -6.71
CA HIS A 41 -9.69 4.51 -6.76
C HIS A 41 -9.47 5.07 -5.36
N LEU A 42 -8.36 4.69 -4.73
CA LEU A 42 -7.95 5.25 -3.44
C LEU A 42 -7.45 6.68 -3.67
N VAL A 43 -8.15 7.67 -3.12
CA VAL A 43 -7.70 9.06 -3.17
C VAL A 43 -6.86 9.35 -1.94
N TYR A 44 -5.58 9.69 -2.16
CA TYR A 44 -4.64 10.01 -1.10
C TYR A 44 -4.52 11.51 -0.91
N LYS A 45 -4.48 11.94 0.36
CA LYS A 45 -4.18 13.33 0.74
C LYS A 45 -3.08 13.33 1.78
N ASN A 46 -2.03 14.11 1.54
CA ASN A 46 -0.91 14.25 2.46
C ASN A 46 -0.97 15.58 3.19
N SER A 47 -0.56 15.58 4.46
CA SER A 47 -0.39 16.79 5.26
C SER A 47 0.87 16.66 6.08
N TRP A 48 1.76 17.65 5.99
CA TRP A 48 2.93 17.70 6.85
C TRP A 48 3.09 19.08 7.46
N LYS A 49 3.69 19.12 8.66
CA LYS A 49 4.09 20.35 9.34
C LYS A 49 5.40 20.11 10.06
N SER A 50 6.33 21.04 9.91
CA SER A 50 7.66 20.95 10.51
C SER A 50 7.93 22.16 11.38
N TYR A 51 8.51 21.92 12.56
CA TYR A 51 8.81 22.90 13.59
C TYR A 51 10.29 22.85 13.92
N TYR A 52 10.90 23.99 14.24
CA TYR A 52 12.32 24.06 14.61
C TYR A 52 12.52 25.00 15.79
N ASN A 53 13.31 24.57 16.78
CA ASN A 53 13.59 25.35 17.99
C ASN A 53 15.08 25.67 18.19
N GLY A 54 15.89 25.62 17.12
CA GLY A 54 17.35 25.87 17.21
C GLY A 54 18.21 24.62 17.43
N LYS A 55 17.65 23.54 18.00
CA LYS A 55 18.37 22.27 18.23
C LYS A 55 17.68 21.06 17.62
N THR A 56 16.35 21.08 17.59
CA THR A 56 15.52 19.97 17.13
C THR A 56 14.57 20.44 16.03
N VAL A 57 14.52 19.67 14.95
CA VAL A 57 13.41 19.73 13.99
C VAL A 57 12.40 18.65 14.35
N VAL A 58 11.13 19.00 14.43
CA VAL A 58 10.02 18.05 14.61
C VAL A 58 9.14 18.13 13.37
N SER A 59 9.08 17.06 12.60
CA SER A 59 8.18 16.94 11.44
C SER A 59 7.04 16.00 11.79
N VAL A 60 5.80 16.44 11.58
CA VAL A 60 4.60 15.60 11.67
C VAL A 60 4.10 15.38 10.26
N TYR A 61 3.99 14.12 9.85
CA TYR A 61 3.48 13.72 8.54
C TYR A 61 2.25 12.84 8.72
N LYS A 62 1.19 13.18 8.00
CA LYS A 62 -0.06 12.43 7.97
C LYS A 62 -0.44 12.14 6.52
N MET A 63 -0.70 10.87 6.23
CA MET A 63 -1.34 10.45 5.00
C MET A 63 -2.78 10.04 5.31
N TYR A 64 -3.70 10.56 4.53
CA TYR A 64 -5.10 10.24 4.60
C TYR A 64 -5.51 9.51 3.31
N VAL A 65 -6.38 8.51 3.45
CA VAL A 65 -6.94 7.75 2.34
C VAL A 65 -8.46 7.93 2.33
N LYS A 66 -9.04 8.12 1.16
CA LYS A 66 -10.49 8.04 0.96
C LYS A 66 -10.80 6.76 0.22
N TYR A 67 -11.53 5.87 0.88
CA TYR A 67 -12.05 4.64 0.28
C TYR A 67 -13.27 4.96 -0.60
N PRO A 68 -13.51 4.23 -1.70
CA PRO A 68 -14.58 4.52 -2.66
C PRO A 68 -15.98 4.68 -2.03
N ASN A 69 -16.28 3.88 -1.00
CA ASN A 69 -17.58 3.86 -0.33
C ASN A 69 -17.66 4.76 0.92
N LYS A 70 -16.63 5.60 1.18
CA LYS A 70 -16.59 6.50 2.34
C LYS A 70 -16.59 7.96 1.90
N SER A 71 -17.45 8.76 2.53
CA SER A 71 -17.52 10.21 2.28
C SER A 71 -16.35 10.97 2.89
N LYS A 72 -15.75 10.44 3.96
CA LYS A 72 -14.66 11.06 4.73
C LYS A 72 -13.32 10.36 4.48
N TYR A 73 -12.26 11.15 4.55
CA TYR A 73 -10.88 10.65 4.57
C TYR A 73 -10.55 10.04 5.94
N GLU A 74 -9.84 8.93 5.94
CA GLU A 74 -9.34 8.26 7.15
C GLU A 74 -7.83 8.39 7.22
N VAL A 75 -7.29 8.48 8.45
CA VAL A 75 -5.83 8.53 8.64
C VAL A 75 -5.28 7.14 8.34
N TYR A 76 -4.43 7.06 7.32
CA TYR A 76 -3.73 5.84 6.93
C TYR A 76 -2.36 5.75 7.61
N LEU A 77 -1.64 6.88 7.69
CA LEU A 77 -0.32 6.93 8.31
C LEU A 77 -0.16 8.24 9.07
N ASN A 78 0.43 8.16 10.27
CA ASN A 78 0.69 9.31 11.13
C ASN A 78 2.06 9.15 11.78
N ASN A 79 3.07 9.79 11.20
CA ASN A 79 4.45 9.68 11.65
C ASN A 79 4.95 11.01 12.20
N LYS A 80 5.73 10.94 13.27
CA LYS A 80 6.42 12.08 13.85
C LYS A 80 7.91 11.82 13.86
N VAL A 81 8.65 12.64 13.13
CA VAL A 81 10.11 12.56 12.98
C VAL A 81 10.74 13.67 13.81
N TYR A 82 11.65 13.29 14.69
CA TYR A 82 12.45 14.19 15.51
C TYR A 82 13.90 14.11 15.03
N LEU A 83 14.47 15.24 14.63
CA LEU A 83 15.87 15.38 14.25
C LEU A 83 16.54 16.31 15.26
N THR A 84 17.30 15.77 16.20
CA THR A 84 17.94 16.54 17.28
C THR A 84 19.45 16.57 17.09
N LYS A 85 20.04 17.77 17.08
CA LYS A 85 21.50 17.95 17.14
C LYS A 85 22.00 17.58 18.54
N ILE A 86 22.80 16.52 18.62
CA ILE A 86 23.35 16.01 19.88
C ILE A 86 24.72 16.61 20.15
N SER A 87 25.56 16.69 19.11
CA SER A 87 26.89 17.29 19.17
C SER A 87 27.23 17.97 17.84
N LYS A 88 28.40 18.63 17.75
CA LYS A 88 28.88 19.26 16.50
C LYS A 88 28.88 18.32 15.30
N THR A 89 29.09 17.02 15.52
CA THR A 89 29.22 16.00 14.46
C THR A 89 28.16 14.90 14.52
N LYS A 90 27.18 14.97 15.44
CA LYS A 90 26.18 13.90 15.61
C LYS A 90 24.76 14.43 15.66
N LEU A 91 23.88 13.85 14.84
CA LEU A 91 22.43 14.02 14.89
C LEU A 91 21.78 12.74 15.41
N ARG A 92 20.67 12.88 16.15
CA ARG A 92 19.78 11.78 16.49
C ARG A 92 18.48 11.96 15.72
N THR A 93 18.09 10.94 14.98
CA THR A 93 16.79 10.85 14.32
C THR A 93 15.90 9.93 15.15
N THR A 94 14.64 10.30 15.37
CA THR A 94 13.67 9.42 16.00
C THR A 94 12.37 9.50 15.23
N VAL A 95 11.92 8.37 14.71
CA VAL A 95 10.63 8.25 14.02
C VAL A 95 9.67 7.56 14.97
N VAL A 96 8.53 8.18 15.22
CA VAL A 96 7.44 7.61 15.99
C VAL A 96 6.25 7.46 15.06
N SER A 97 5.83 6.22 14.81
CA SER A 97 4.66 5.90 14.00
C SER A 97 3.47 5.68 14.92
N TYR A 98 2.36 6.31 14.61
CA TYR A 98 1.14 6.26 15.40
C TYR A 98 0.06 5.53 14.62
N GLN A 99 -0.50 4.47 15.20
CA GLN A 99 -1.68 3.80 14.65
C GLN A 99 -2.98 4.57 15.00
N THR A 100 -3.00 5.27 16.15
CA THR A 100 -4.06 6.21 16.53
C THR A 100 -3.47 7.51 17.06
N LYS A 101 -4.28 8.58 17.21
CA LYS A 101 -3.79 9.91 17.65
C LYS A 101 -2.98 9.88 18.95
N TYR A 102 -3.23 8.92 19.83
CA TYR A 102 -2.70 8.90 21.19
C TYR A 102 -1.74 7.73 21.48
N ASN A 103 -1.77 6.65 20.69
CA ASN A 103 -0.93 5.47 20.96
C ASN A 103 0.15 5.27 19.88
N PRO A 104 1.44 5.43 20.21
CA PRO A 104 2.52 5.13 19.29
C PRO A 104 2.58 3.61 19.06
N TYR A 105 2.51 3.21 17.81
CA TYR A 105 2.57 1.82 17.39
C TYR A 105 4.02 1.34 17.28
N SER A 106 4.92 2.21 16.81
CA SER A 106 6.33 1.90 16.74
C SER A 106 7.20 3.14 16.91
N LYS A 107 8.43 2.90 17.39
CA LYS A 107 9.44 3.93 17.55
C LYS A 107 10.78 3.40 17.11
N TYR A 108 11.44 4.14 16.23
CA TYR A 108 12.77 3.86 15.75
C TYR A 108 13.67 5.06 16.05
N THR A 109 14.88 4.82 16.54
CA THR A 109 15.87 5.86 16.81
C THR A 109 17.20 5.48 16.17
N ASP A 110 17.80 6.45 15.49
CA ASP A 110 19.08 6.29 14.80
C ASP A 110 20.00 7.48 15.06
N TYR A 111 21.29 7.29 14.84
CA TYR A 111 22.33 8.29 15.01
C TYR A 111 23.14 8.49 13.73
N ILE A 112 23.20 9.73 13.28
CA ILE A 112 23.82 10.10 12.01
C ILE A 112 25.06 10.94 12.30
N SER A 113 26.21 10.52 11.77
CA SER A 113 27.43 11.31 11.80
C SER A 113 27.36 12.41 10.73
N THR A 114 27.24 13.67 11.15
CA THR A 114 27.25 14.83 10.26
C THR A 114 27.55 16.13 11.00
N LYS A 115 28.28 17.02 10.32
CA LYS A 115 28.53 18.40 10.78
C LYS A 115 27.33 19.31 10.61
N LEU A 116 26.33 18.93 9.80
CA LEU A 116 25.15 19.75 9.52
C LEU A 116 24.29 19.99 10.77
N SER A 117 23.67 21.17 10.84
CA SER A 117 22.62 21.45 11.82
C SER A 117 21.39 20.58 11.55
N ALA A 118 20.51 20.41 12.56
CA ALA A 118 19.27 19.67 12.36
C ALA A 118 18.38 20.26 11.25
N LYS A 119 18.31 21.61 11.17
CA LYS A 119 17.58 22.33 10.11
C LYS A 119 18.19 22.08 8.73
N SER A 120 19.51 22.26 8.59
CA SER A 120 20.19 22.07 7.30
C SER A 120 20.10 20.62 6.82
N TYR A 121 20.21 19.66 7.73
CA TYR A 121 20.05 18.24 7.42
C TYR A 121 18.62 17.93 6.96
N TYR A 122 17.61 18.46 7.65
CA TYR A 122 16.20 18.36 7.25
C TYR A 122 15.94 18.98 5.87
N ASP A 123 16.43 20.20 5.62
CA ASP A 123 16.24 20.90 4.35
C ASP A 123 16.87 20.12 3.18
N LYS A 124 18.05 19.51 3.41
CA LYS A 124 18.78 18.73 2.39
C LYS A 124 18.12 17.38 2.08
N HIS A 125 17.67 16.66 3.10
CA HIS A 125 17.28 15.24 2.95
C HIS A 125 15.77 14.97 3.04
N TYR A 126 15.01 15.78 3.78
CA TYR A 126 13.61 15.48 4.10
C TYR A 126 12.61 16.42 3.45
N LYS A 127 12.96 17.70 3.26
CA LYS A 127 12.03 18.72 2.76
C LYS A 127 11.45 18.41 1.38
N LYS A 128 12.25 17.80 0.49
CA LYS A 128 11.77 17.39 -0.84
C LYS A 128 10.82 16.20 -0.75
N SER A 129 11.19 15.16 0.00
CA SER A 129 10.38 13.95 0.16
C SER A 129 9.00 14.22 0.78
N PHE A 130 8.89 15.20 1.69
CA PHE A 130 7.59 15.59 2.23
C PHE A 130 6.72 16.39 1.25
N ARG A 131 7.34 17.11 0.30
CA ARG A 131 6.62 17.87 -0.73
C ARG A 131 6.13 17.00 -1.87
N ASN A 132 6.83 15.91 -2.16
CA ASN A 132 6.48 14.99 -3.25
C ASN A 132 6.70 13.54 -2.81
N PRO A 133 5.77 12.95 -2.03
CA PRO A 133 5.86 11.55 -1.62
C PRO A 133 5.62 10.65 -2.84
N GLY A 134 6.69 10.27 -3.54
CA GLY A 134 6.65 9.49 -4.78
C GLY A 134 7.72 9.84 -5.81
N ALA A 135 8.54 10.87 -5.58
CA ALA A 135 9.71 11.23 -6.40
C ALA A 135 11.03 10.76 -5.80
#